data_AF-W5SP73-F1
#
_entry.id   AF-W5SP73-F1
#
_cell.length_a   1.000
_cell.length_b   1.000
_cell.length_c   1.000
_cell.angle_alpha   90.00
_cell.angle_beta   90.00
_cell.angle_gamma   90.00
#
_symmetry.space_group_name_H-M   'P 1'
#
loop_
_entity.id
_entity.type
_entity.pdbx_description
1 polymer ?
#
loop_
_entity_poly.entity_id
_entity_poly.type
_entity_poly.pdbx_seq_one_letter_code
_entity_poly.pdbx_strand_id
1 'polypeptide(L)'
;MDSGYLDKIYDKVLNFLMLKSEELGFEEFKVYVELLEDVLLSQGLGLEDLSMSKVFLLIYYFLGCELKKRGRLLHFDFNKVKSERLNEILVEYSDYVLHNEALSKDFCVAFNNLVKDIKNCKRALIGVI
;
A
#
# COMPACT_ATOMS: atom_id res chain seq x y z
N MET A 1 8.97 10.89 -7.55
CA MET A 1 8.92 9.48 -7.99
C MET A 1 9.07 9.44 -9.52
N ASP A 2 9.90 8.55 -10.09
CA ASP A 2 10.12 8.49 -11.55
C ASP A 2 8.89 7.94 -12.30
N SER A 3 8.64 8.41 -13.53
CA SER A 3 7.44 8.08 -14.31
C SER A 3 7.32 6.59 -14.62
N GLY A 4 8.43 5.96 -15.03
CA GLY A 4 8.45 4.53 -15.35
C GLY A 4 8.26 3.60 -14.15
N TYR A 5 8.36 4.11 -12.91
CA TYR A 5 8.06 3.35 -11.70
C TYR A 5 6.57 3.44 -11.32
N LEU A 6 5.95 4.59 -11.56
CA LEU A 6 4.52 4.80 -11.32
C LEU A 6 3.67 3.89 -12.23
N ASP A 7 4.12 3.67 -13.47
CA ASP A 7 3.54 2.70 -14.41
C ASP A 7 3.57 1.26 -13.85
N LYS A 8 4.71 0.83 -13.30
CA LYS A 8 4.86 -0.53 -12.73
C LYS A 8 3.99 -0.75 -11.51
N ILE A 9 3.83 0.27 -10.65
CA ILE A 9 2.91 0.17 -9.51
C ILE A 9 1.48 0.08 -10.02
N TYR A 10 1.11 0.90 -11.00
CA TYR A 10 -0.23 0.87 -11.58
C TYR A 10 -0.60 -0.52 -12.11
N ASP A 11 0.28 -1.15 -12.90
CA ASP A 11 0.06 -2.51 -13.41
C ASP A 11 -0.08 -3.54 -12.28
N LYS A 12 0.78 -3.46 -11.26
CA LYS A 12 0.69 -4.32 -10.07
C LYS A 12 -0.65 -4.12 -9.35
N VAL A 13 -1.06 -2.87 -9.13
CA VAL A 13 -2.31 -2.54 -8.44
C VAL A 13 -3.51 -3.10 -9.17
N LEU A 14 -3.59 -2.91 -10.50
CA LEU A 14 -4.65 -3.49 -11.33
C LEU A 14 -4.69 -5.01 -11.18
N ASN A 15 -3.53 -5.68 -11.29
CA ASN A 15 -3.45 -7.13 -11.14
C ASN A 15 -3.93 -7.61 -9.76
N PHE A 16 -3.48 -6.97 -8.68
CA PHE A 16 -3.81 -7.41 -7.32
C PHE A 16 -5.21 -7.05 -6.86
N LEU A 17 -5.75 -5.92 -7.30
CA LEU A 17 -7.14 -5.55 -7.05
C LEU A 17 -8.11 -6.19 -8.04
N MET A 18 -7.59 -6.95 -9.02
CA MET A 18 -8.37 -7.61 -10.08
C MET A 18 -9.21 -6.61 -10.90
N LEU A 19 -8.63 -5.43 -11.14
CA LEU A 19 -9.24 -4.36 -11.91
C LEU A 19 -8.70 -4.33 -13.33
N LYS A 20 -9.54 -3.91 -14.26
CA LYS A 20 -9.13 -3.48 -15.60
C LYS A 20 -8.80 -1.99 -15.60
N SER A 21 -8.02 -1.55 -16.58
CA SER A 21 -7.72 -0.12 -16.80
C SER A 21 -8.97 0.73 -17.09
N GLU A 22 -10.06 0.11 -17.55
CA GLU A 22 -11.37 0.74 -17.71
C GLU A 22 -12.05 1.06 -16.36
N GLU A 23 -11.73 0.27 -15.32
CA GLU A 23 -12.30 0.39 -13.98
C GLU A 23 -11.50 1.35 -13.09
N LEU A 24 -10.20 1.51 -13.36
CA LEU A 24 -9.31 2.48 -12.75
C LEU A 24 -8.29 2.93 -13.81
N GLY A 25 -8.50 4.08 -14.43
CA GLY A 25 -7.58 4.62 -15.43
C GLY A 25 -6.30 5.17 -14.79
N PHE A 26 -5.23 5.29 -15.58
CA PHE A 26 -3.92 5.74 -15.08
C PHE A 26 -3.94 7.16 -14.50
N GLU A 27 -4.67 8.10 -15.13
CA GLU A 27 -4.80 9.46 -14.61
C GLU A 27 -5.62 9.50 -13.31
N GLU A 28 -6.67 8.67 -13.20
CA GLU A 28 -7.41 8.53 -11.94
C GLU A 28 -6.52 7.93 -10.84
N PHE A 29 -5.72 6.91 -11.19
CA PHE A 29 -4.74 6.33 -10.29
C PHE A 29 -3.75 7.39 -9.76
N LYS A 30 -3.23 8.27 -10.62
CA LYS A 30 -2.34 9.38 -10.19
C LYS A 30 -3.01 10.28 -9.16
N VAL A 31 -4.27 10.67 -9.40
CA VAL A 31 -5.03 11.50 -8.44
C VAL A 31 -5.15 10.80 -7.08
N TYR A 32 -5.34 9.48 -7.06
CA TYR A 32 -5.34 8.73 -5.80
C TYR A 32 -3.96 8.67 -5.13
N VAL A 33 -2.88 8.58 -5.91
CA VAL A 33 -1.51 8.61 -5.37
C VAL A 33 -1.17 9.98 -4.78
N GLU A 34 -1.55 11.07 -5.45
CA GLU A 34 -1.40 12.44 -4.93
C GLU A 34 -2.18 12.62 -3.62
N LEU A 35 -3.44 12.16 -3.59
CA LEU A 35 -4.25 12.21 -2.37
C LEU A 35 -3.64 11.39 -1.23
N LEU A 36 -3.08 10.22 -1.54
CA LEU A 36 -2.36 9.41 -0.55
C LEU A 36 -1.15 10.19 0.01
N GLU A 37 -0.37 10.82 -0.86
CA GLU A 37 0.79 11.61 -0.46
C GLU A 37 0.38 12.74 0.49
N ASP A 38 -0.67 13.50 0.17
CA ASP A 38 -1.23 14.54 1.05
C ASP A 38 -1.66 13.97 2.42
N VAL A 39 -2.35 12.82 2.42
CA VAL A 39 -2.79 12.14 3.64
C VAL A 39 -1.58 11.72 4.50
N LEU A 40 -0.51 11.21 3.91
CA LEU A 40 0.69 10.79 4.62
C LEU A 40 1.50 12.00 5.12
N LEU A 41 1.60 13.06 4.33
CA LEU A 41 2.29 14.29 4.71
C LEU A 41 1.60 14.98 5.89
N SER A 42 0.27 15.04 5.91
CA SER A 42 -0.52 15.52 7.07
C SER A 42 -0.22 14.75 8.36
N GLN A 43 0.32 13.55 8.20
CA GLN A 43 0.67 12.61 9.24
C GLN A 43 2.17 12.57 9.56
N GLY A 44 2.99 13.42 8.92
CA GLY A 44 4.44 13.49 9.10
C GLY A 44 5.21 12.38 8.39
N LEU A 45 4.67 11.82 7.32
CA LEU A 45 5.28 10.76 6.52
C LEU A 45 5.42 11.20 5.06
N GLY A 46 6.64 11.32 4.55
CA GLY A 46 6.91 11.44 3.11
C GLY A 46 7.01 10.06 2.46
N LEU A 47 6.47 9.89 1.25
CA LEU A 47 6.61 8.64 0.48
C LEU A 47 8.06 8.38 0.06
N GLU A 48 8.82 9.45 -0.17
CA GLU A 48 10.24 9.45 -0.52
C GLU A 48 11.15 8.82 0.55
N ASP A 49 10.71 8.82 1.81
CA ASP A 49 11.45 8.21 2.93
C ASP A 49 11.25 6.68 3.04
N LEU A 50 10.40 6.11 2.19
CA LEU A 50 9.93 4.73 2.35
C LEU A 50 10.55 3.81 1.30
N SER A 51 10.74 2.55 1.69
CA SER A 51 11.13 1.53 0.72
C SER A 51 10.03 1.32 -0.32
N MET A 52 10.43 0.91 -1.52
CA MET A 52 9.51 0.68 -2.64
C MET A 52 8.37 -0.27 -2.28
N SER A 53 8.66 -1.32 -1.51
CA SER A 53 7.65 -2.27 -1.04
C SER A 53 6.62 -1.61 -0.11
N LYS A 54 7.04 -0.68 0.76
CA LYS A 54 6.12 0.08 1.63
C LYS A 54 5.29 1.07 0.84
N VAL A 55 5.88 1.78 -0.12
CA VAL A 55 5.17 2.67 -1.04
C VAL A 55 4.08 1.91 -1.79
N PHE A 56 4.42 0.76 -2.38
CA PHE A 56 3.47 -0.11 -3.06
C PHE A 56 2.31 -0.53 -2.13
N LEU A 57 2.61 -0.97 -0.90
CA LEU A 57 1.56 -1.42 0.02
C LEU A 57 0.64 -0.28 0.48
N LEU A 58 1.20 0.91 0.74
CA LEU A 58 0.40 2.08 1.08
C LEU A 58 -0.55 2.43 -0.07
N ILE A 59 -0.06 2.45 -1.31
CA ILE A 59 -0.87 2.67 -2.51
C ILE A 59 -1.95 1.60 -2.65
N TYR A 60 -1.57 0.33 -2.56
CA TYR A 60 -2.48 -0.81 -2.69
C TYR A 60 -3.61 -0.79 -1.65
N TYR A 61 -3.28 -0.63 -0.36
CA TYR A 61 -4.28 -0.60 0.70
C TYR A 61 -5.14 0.67 0.66
N PHE A 62 -4.55 1.83 0.33
CA PHE A 62 -5.30 3.08 0.20
C PHE A 62 -6.31 3.02 -0.94
N LEU A 63 -5.88 2.62 -2.14
CA LEU A 63 -6.76 2.44 -3.29
C LEU A 63 -7.84 1.39 -3.04
N GLY A 64 -7.46 0.24 -2.48
CA GLY A 64 -8.42 -0.79 -2.12
C GLY A 64 -9.49 -0.28 -1.14
N CYS A 65 -9.10 0.56 -0.18
CA CYS A 65 -10.01 1.20 0.78
C CYS A 65 -10.96 2.18 0.08
N GLU A 66 -10.44 3.09 -0.74
CA GLU A 66 -11.24 4.11 -1.41
C GLU A 66 -12.19 3.53 -2.46
N LEU A 67 -11.74 2.57 -3.26
CA LEU A 67 -12.58 1.90 -4.25
C LEU A 67 -13.67 1.05 -3.58
N LYS A 68 -13.35 0.35 -2.48
CA LYS A 68 -14.33 -0.40 -1.68
C LYS A 68 -15.41 0.52 -1.10
N LYS A 69 -15.03 1.66 -0.49
CA LYS A 69 -15.98 2.66 0.04
C LYS A 69 -16.94 3.20 -1.03
N ARG A 70 -16.47 3.32 -2.26
CA ARG A 70 -17.25 3.80 -3.41
C ARG A 70 -18.04 2.70 -4.14
N GLY A 71 -18.00 1.46 -3.64
CA GLY A 71 -18.68 0.32 -4.27
C GLY A 71 -18.07 -0.11 -5.61
N ARG A 72 -16.83 0.30 -5.92
CA ARG A 72 -16.12 0.01 -7.17
C ARG A 72 -15.17 -1.17 -7.08
N LEU A 73 -15.02 -1.76 -5.89
CA LEU A 73 -14.22 -2.96 -5.66
C LEU A 73 -15.09 -4.06 -5.06
N LEU A 74 -15.76 -4.80 -5.93
CA LEU A 74 -16.74 -5.83 -5.56
C LEU A 74 -16.15 -7.23 -5.48
N HIS A 75 -15.13 -7.52 -6.30
CA HIS A 75 -14.50 -8.82 -6.39
C HIS A 75 -12.98 -8.65 -6.33
N PHE A 76 -12.36 -9.19 -5.29
CA PHE A 76 -10.91 -9.12 -5.12
C PHE A 76 -10.44 -10.24 -4.17
N ASP A 77 -9.18 -10.65 -4.30
CA ASP A 77 -8.58 -11.68 -3.45
C ASP A 77 -7.45 -11.09 -2.59
N PHE A 78 -7.74 -10.90 -1.30
CA PHE A 78 -6.75 -10.47 -0.30
C PHE A 78 -5.51 -11.39 -0.22
N ASN A 79 -5.63 -12.65 -0.63
CA ASN A 79 -4.52 -13.59 -0.59
C ASN A 79 -3.60 -13.48 -1.81
N LYS A 80 -4.00 -12.80 -2.88
CA LYS A 80 -3.19 -12.65 -4.10
C LYS A 80 -1.91 -11.86 -3.83
N VAL A 81 -1.97 -10.82 -2.97
CA VAL A 81 -0.76 -10.10 -2.51
C VAL A 81 0.17 -10.98 -1.67
N LYS A 82 -0.35 -12.04 -1.03
CA LYS A 82 0.48 -13.00 -0.28
C LYS A 82 1.27 -13.94 -1.20
N SER A 83 0.74 -14.29 -2.38
CA SER A 83 1.34 -15.30 -3.26
C SER A 83 2.46 -14.76 -4.17
N GLU A 84 2.40 -13.52 -4.65
CA GLU A 84 3.55 -12.93 -5.39
C GLU A 84 4.81 -12.77 -4.51
N ARG A 85 4.65 -12.71 -3.18
CA ARG A 85 5.76 -12.69 -2.22
C ARG A 85 6.49 -14.03 -2.07
N LEU A 86 5.92 -15.14 -2.55
CA LEU A 86 6.63 -16.43 -2.63
C LEU A 86 7.64 -16.49 -3.78
N ASN A 87 7.64 -15.52 -4.70
CA ASN A 87 8.70 -15.34 -5.69
C ASN A 87 9.76 -14.30 -5.27
N GLU A 88 9.53 -13.54 -4.19
CA GLU A 88 10.51 -12.64 -3.53
C GLU A 88 10.93 -13.22 -2.16
N ILE A 89 11.20 -14.54 -2.08
CA ILE A 89 11.73 -15.16 -0.86
C ILE A 89 13.07 -14.52 -0.49
N LEU A 90 13.24 -14.18 0.80
CA LEU A 90 14.47 -13.72 1.49
C LEU A 90 14.80 -12.21 1.52
N VAL A 91 13.86 -11.35 1.92
CA VAL A 91 14.29 -10.17 2.69
C VAL A 91 13.54 -10.14 4.00
N GLU A 92 14.25 -10.57 5.04
CA GLU A 92 13.93 -10.50 6.46
C GLU A 92 13.16 -9.22 6.82
N TYR A 93 11.84 -9.30 6.87
CA TYR A 93 11.04 -8.31 7.58
C TYR A 93 10.39 -9.06 8.73
N SER A 94 10.91 -8.81 9.94
CA SER A 94 10.47 -9.40 11.19
C SER A 94 8.95 -9.46 11.26
N ASP A 95 8.43 -10.67 11.51
CA ASP A 95 7.04 -11.12 11.47
C ASP A 95 6.02 -10.25 12.23
N TYR A 96 6.45 -9.30 13.07
CA TYR A 96 5.55 -8.51 13.91
C TYR A 96 4.64 -7.54 13.13
N VAL A 97 5.17 -6.86 12.10
CA VAL A 97 4.38 -5.89 11.28
C VAL A 97 3.40 -6.65 10.37
N LEU A 98 3.81 -7.83 9.90
CA LEU A 98 3.03 -8.67 8.97
C LEU A 98 1.86 -9.39 9.67
N HIS A 99 1.98 -9.69 10.97
CA HIS A 99 0.97 -10.44 11.69
C HIS A 99 -0.37 -9.69 11.82
N ASN A 100 -0.33 -8.36 11.96
CA ASN A 100 -1.53 -7.53 12.07
C ASN A 100 -2.17 -7.18 10.72
N GLU A 101 -1.38 -7.02 9.65
CA GLU A 101 -1.91 -6.83 8.29
C GLU A 101 -2.68 -8.07 7.81
N ALA A 102 -2.18 -9.27 8.12
CA ALA A 102 -2.77 -10.53 7.67
C ALA A 102 -4.14 -10.87 8.29
N LEU A 103 -4.51 -10.24 9.41
CA LEU A 103 -5.73 -10.54 10.17
C LEU A 103 -6.95 -9.72 9.73
N SER A 104 -6.77 -8.53 9.14
CA SER A 104 -7.92 -7.72 8.71
C SER A 104 -8.20 -7.92 7.21
N LYS A 105 -9.34 -8.54 6.87
CA LYS A 105 -9.90 -8.54 5.51
C LYS A 105 -10.53 -7.18 5.16
N ASP A 106 -9.87 -6.09 5.56
CA ASP A 106 -10.34 -4.73 5.31
C ASP A 106 -9.17 -3.82 4.94
N PHE A 107 -9.24 -3.24 3.75
CA PHE A 107 -8.20 -2.39 3.21
C PHE A 107 -7.94 -1.15 4.05
N CYS A 108 -8.99 -0.55 4.62
CA CYS A 108 -8.85 0.66 5.43
C CYS A 108 -8.16 0.35 6.77
N VAL A 109 -8.49 -0.80 7.37
CA VAL A 109 -7.82 -1.27 8.59
C VAL A 109 -6.35 -1.60 8.29
N ALA A 110 -6.08 -2.35 7.21
CA ALA A 110 -4.71 -2.67 6.78
C ALA A 110 -3.88 -1.40 6.52
N PHE A 111 -4.45 -0.41 5.81
CA PHE A 111 -3.80 0.88 5.58
C PHE A 111 -3.45 1.59 6.90
N ASN A 112 -4.42 1.72 7.80
CA ASN A 112 -4.22 2.40 9.08
C ASN A 112 -3.19 1.69 9.96
N ASN A 113 -3.15 0.36 9.93
CA ASN A 113 -2.16 -0.42 10.66
C ASN A 113 -0.76 -0.20 10.10
N LEU A 114 -0.58 -0.30 8.78
CA LEU A 114 0.71 -0.06 8.12
C LEU A 114 1.24 1.37 8.41
N VAL A 115 0.37 2.39 8.35
CA VAL A 115 0.76 3.77 8.69
C VAL A 115 1.23 3.89 10.14
N LYS A 116 0.53 3.24 11.09
CA LYS A 116 0.94 3.21 12.50
C LYS A 116 2.29 2.51 12.69
N ASP A 117 2.49 1.38 12.01
CA ASP A 117 3.72 0.59 12.13
C ASP A 117 4.92 1.35 11.56
N ILE A 118 4.76 2.01 10.41
CA ILE A 118 5.79 2.89 9.84
C ILE A 118 6.16 4.00 10.83
N LYS A 119 5.18 4.64 11.46
CA LYS A 119 5.41 5.69 12.47
C LYS A 119 6.14 5.17 13.70
N ASN A 120 5.75 3.99 14.20
CA ASN A 120 6.36 3.40 15.38
C ASN A 120 7.81 2.98 15.12
N CYS A 121 8.12 2.42 13.95
CA CYS A 121 9.49 2.15 13.53
C CYS A 121 10.33 3.44 13.43
N LYS A 122 9.79 4.52 12.84
CA LYS A 122 10.48 5.83 12.79
C LYS A 122 10.80 6.36 14.19
N ARG A 123 9.90 6.18 15.17
CA ARG A 123 10.12 6.61 16.57
C ARG A 123 11.15 5.76 17.31
N ALA A 124 11.19 4.45 17.07
CA ALA A 124 12.16 3.55 17.71
C ALA A 124 13.62 3.88 17.33
N LEU A 125 13.86 4.37 16.10
CA LEU A 125 15.19 4.78 15.64
C LEU A 125 15.70 6.08 16.26
N ILE A 126 14.81 6.91 16.81
CA ILE A 126 15.16 8.17 17.49
C ILE A 126 15.39 7.94 19.01
N GLY A 127 15.06 6.74 19.52
CA GLY A 127 15.13 6.40 20.94
C GLY A 127 16.43 5.72 21.41
N VAL A 128 17.49 5.68 20.60
CA VAL A 128 18.79 5.15 21.03
C VAL A 128 19.68 6.32 21.48
N ILE A 129 19.59 6.68 22.75
CA ILE A 129 20.60 7.46 23.50
C ILE A 129 20.83 6.76 24.83
#